data_AF-A0A9D8FU62-F1
#
_entry.id   AF-A0A9D8FU62-F1
#
_cell.length_a   1.000
_cell.length_b   1.000
_cell.length_c   1.000
_cell.angle_alpha   90.00
_cell.angle_beta   90.00
_cell.angle_gamma   90.00
#
_symmetry.space_group_name_H-M   'P 1'
#
loop_
_entity.id
_entity.type
_entity.pdbx_description
1 polymer ?
#
loop_
_entity_poly.entity_id
_entity_poly.type
_entity_poly.pdbx_seq_one_letter_code
_entity_poly.pdbx_strand_id
1 'polypeptide(L)' 'MTLSIDSTLRALLADERTRAVLARKFPGRGDDPRLHEVMDYSLRSIASYPEAGITQEKLRAVDEALRVSQA' A
#
# COMPACT_ATOMS: atom_id res chain seq x y z
N MET A 1 -4.34 14.85 -6.98
CA MET A 1 -4.21 14.46 -5.56
C MET A 1 -3.04 13.48 -5.49
N THR A 2 -2.01 13.77 -4.72
CA THR A 2 -0.86 12.87 -4.55
C THR A 2 -1.27 11.74 -3.61
N LEU A 3 -1.12 10.49 -4.05
CA LEU A 3 -1.41 9.32 -3.23
C LEU A 3 -0.14 8.90 -2.49
N SER A 4 -0.26 8.53 -1.22
CA SER A 4 0.89 8.21 -0.36
C SER A 4 0.53 7.10 0.62
N ILE A 5 1.47 6.70 1.49
CA ILE A 5 1.22 5.66 2.51
C ILE A 5 0.13 6.04 3.53
N ASP A 6 -0.21 7.32 3.62
CA ASP A 6 -1.28 7.88 4.44
C ASP A 6 -2.64 7.87 3.72
N SER A 7 -2.67 7.64 2.41
CA SER A 7 -3.92 7.44 1.66
C SER A 7 -4.51 6.07 1.95
N THR A 8 -5.83 5.95 1.80
CA THR A 8 -6.53 4.67 1.96
C THR A 8 -6.06 3.67 0.92
N LEU A 9 -5.97 2.41 1.32
CA LEU A 9 -5.58 1.32 0.43
C LEU A 9 -6.54 1.22 -0.77
N ARG A 10 -7.84 1.48 -0.57
CA ARG A 10 -8.82 1.58 -1.66
C ARG A 10 -8.42 2.63 -2.70
N ALA A 11 -7.98 3.82 -2.28
CA ALA A 11 -7.54 4.85 -3.20
C ALA A 11 -6.27 4.44 -3.96
N LEU A 12 -5.33 3.78 -3.27
CA LEU A 12 -4.10 3.25 -3.87
C LEU A 12 -4.33 2.06 -4.81
N LEU A 13 -5.41 1.30 -4.64
CA LEU A 13 -5.78 0.22 -5.55
C LEU A 13 -6.63 0.70 -6.73
N ALA A 14 -7.35 1.81 -6.56
CA ALA A 14 -8.12 2.45 -7.61
C ALA A 14 -7.23 3.09 -8.70
N ASP A 15 -6.02 3.52 -8.34
CA ASP A 15 -5.04 4.03 -9.29
C ASP A 15 -4.12 2.90 -9.80
N GLU A 16 -4.03 2.77 -11.12
CA GLU A 16 -3.29 1.68 -11.77
C GLU A 16 -1.78 1.76 -11.49
N ARG A 17 -1.22 2.97 -11.36
CA ARG A 17 0.22 3.15 -11.12
C ARG A 17 0.56 2.72 -9.70
N THR A 18 -0.22 3.15 -8.72
CA THR A 18 -0.01 2.77 -7.33
C THR A 18 -0.32 1.29 -7.08
N ARG A 19 -1.33 0.73 -7.77
CA ARG A 19 -1.60 -0.71 -7.76
C ARG A 19 -0.41 -1.52 -8.27
N ALA A 20 0.23 -1.10 -9.36
CA ALA A 20 1.43 -1.76 -9.88
C ALA A 20 2.60 -1.71 -8.89
N VAL A 21 2.82 -0.58 -8.21
CA VAL A 21 3.83 -0.46 -7.15
C VAL A 21 3.54 -1.44 -6.01
N LEU A 22 2.29 -1.49 -5.54
CA LEU A 22 1.89 -2.39 -4.45
C LEU A 22 2.04 -3.85 -4.84
N ALA A 23 1.66 -4.24 -6.06
CA ALA A 23 1.85 -5.60 -6.56
C ALA A 23 3.33 -6.01 -6.59
N ARG A 24 4.24 -5.08 -6.93
CA ARG A 24 5.70 -5.32 -6.94
C ARG A 24 6.28 -5.41 -5.53
N LYS A 25 5.81 -4.58 -4.60
CA LYS A 25 6.34 -4.53 -3.21
C LYS A 25 5.73 -5.60 -2.30
N PHE A 26 4.51 -6.02 -2.60
CA PHE A 26 3.74 -7.01 -1.83
C PHE A 26 3.18 -8.11 -2.74
N PRO A 27 4.05 -8.98 -3.29
CA PRO A 27 3.59 -10.10 -4.09
C PRO A 27 2.66 -11.01 -3.27
N GLY A 28 1.53 -11.40 -3.87
CA GLY A 28 0.55 -12.31 -3.24
C GLY A 28 -0.40 -11.65 -2.22
N ARG A 29 -0.31 -10.33 -1.98
CA ARG A 29 -1.25 -9.63 -1.09
C ARG A 29 -2.52 -9.12 -1.74
N GLY A 30 -2.52 -9.00 -3.07
CA GLY A 30 -3.72 -8.59 -3.82
C GLY A 30 -4.89 -9.56 -3.66
N ASP A 31 -4.59 -10.82 -3.33
CA ASP A 31 -5.55 -11.91 -3.18
C ASP A 31 -5.77 -12.32 -1.71
N ASP A 32 -5.20 -11.60 -0.73
CA ASP A 32 -5.45 -11.91 0.68
C ASP A 32 -6.91 -11.57 1.03
N PRO A 33 -7.70 -12.49 1.59
CA PRO A 33 -9.10 -12.22 1.96
C PRO A 33 -9.24 -11.02 2.90
N ARG A 34 -8.25 -10.78 3.75
CA ARG A 34 -8.21 -9.67 4.71
C ARG A 34 -7.92 -8.33 4.04
N LEU A 35 -7.50 -8.33 2.77
CA LEU A 35 -7.29 -7.11 2.00
C LEU A 35 -8.55 -6.24 2.00
N HIS A 36 -9.72 -6.88 1.87
CA HIS A 36 -11.04 -6.23 1.90
C HIS A 36 -11.31 -5.52 3.23
N GLU A 37 -10.90 -6.12 4.35
CA GLU A 37 -11.08 -5.56 5.69
C GLU A 37 -10.19 -4.33 5.92
N VAL A 38 -9.04 -4.27 5.24
CA VAL A 38 -8.09 -3.17 5.37
C VAL A 38 -8.19 -2.12 4.25
N MET A 39 -9.16 -2.23 3.32
CA MET A 39 -9.30 -1.30 2.19
C MET A 39 -9.54 0.15 2.62
N ASP A 40 -10.25 0.35 3.72
CA ASP A 40 -10.56 1.67 4.26
C ASP A 40 -9.45 2.22 5.18
N TYR A 41 -8.40 1.42 5.43
CA TYR A 41 -7.23 1.84 6.21
C TYR A 41 -6.08 2.29 5.31
N SER A 42 -5.20 3.13 5.85
CA SER A 42 -3.97 3.53 5.17
C SER A 42 -2.88 2.48 5.31
N LEU A 43 -1.92 2.46 4.38
CA LEU A 43 -0.78 1.54 4.45
C LEU A 43 0.03 1.70 5.73
N ARG A 44 0.14 2.94 6.24
CA ARG A 44 0.76 3.23 7.53
C ARG A 44 0.00 2.60 8.70
N SER A 45 -1.33 2.69 8.71
CA SER A 45 -2.16 2.04 9.73
C SER A 45 -2.02 0.52 9.66
N ILE A 46 -2.09 -0.06 8.47
CA ILE A 46 -1.93 -1.51 8.25
C ILE A 46 -0.55 -1.98 8.74
N ALA A 47 0.50 -1.21 8.51
CA ALA A 47 1.85 -1.53 8.98
C ALA A 47 2.03 -1.44 10.50
N SER A 48 1.10 -0.81 11.22
CA SER A 48 1.10 -0.82 12.68
C SER A 48 0.69 -2.19 13.24
N TYR A 49 0.06 -3.03 12.42
CA TYR A 49 -0.33 -4.39 12.77
C TYR A 49 0.81 -5.38 12.47
N PRO A 50 1.31 -6.12 13.47
CA PRO A 50 2.36 -7.12 13.27
C PRO A 50 1.96 -8.22 12.30
N GLU A 51 0.68 -8.63 12.27
CA GLU A 51 0.17 -9.64 11.33
C GLU A 51 0.31 -9.21 9.86
N ALA A 52 0.37 -7.89 9.62
CA ALA A 52 0.61 -7.37 8.30
C ALA A 52 2.08 -7.49 7.90
N GLY A 53 3.06 -7.83 8.75
CA GLY A 53 4.45 -8.06 8.31
C GLY A 53 5.05 -6.94 7.42
N ILE A 54 4.52 -5.71 7.52
CA ILE A 54 5.01 -4.53 6.80
C ILE A 54 5.98 -3.86 7.76
N THR A 55 7.27 -3.95 7.45
CA THR A 55 8.29 -3.25 8.22
C THR A 55 8.33 -1.77 7.82
N GLN A 56 8.89 -0.93 8.69
CA GLN A 56 9.16 0.49 8.41
C GLN A 56 9.94 0.68 7.10
N GLU A 57 10.87 -0.23 6.80
CA GLU A 57 11.68 -0.19 5.58
C GLU A 57 10.83 -0.43 4.32
N LYS A 58 9.92 -1.42 4.36
CA LYS A 58 8.96 -1.67 3.28
C LYS A 58 8.02 -0.47 3.09
N LEU A 59 7.57 0.13 4.19
CA LEU A 59 6.73 1.32 4.16
C LEU A 59 7.43 2.49 3.43
N ARG A 60 8.67 2.79 3.80
CA ARG A 60 9.47 3.82 3.12
C ARG A 60 9.70 3.50 1.65
N ALA A 61 10.02 2.25 1.33
CA ALA A 61 10.23 1.81 -0.04
C ALA A 61 8.96 1.88 -0.90
N VAL A 62 7.77 1.74 -0.28
CA VAL A 62 6.48 1.95 -0.94
C VAL A 62 6.22 3.43 -1.12
N ASP A 63 6.39 4.25 -0.07
CA ASP A 63 6.20 5.70 -0.13
C ASP A 63 7.03 6.37 -1.24
N GLU A 64 8.31 6.03 -1.31
CA GLU A 64 9.21 6.52 -2.37
C GLU A 64 8.76 6.06 -3.75
N ALA A 65 8.37 4.78 -3.89
CA ALA A 65 7.92 4.24 -5.17
C ALA A 65 6.58 4.84 -5.63
N LEU A 66 5.67 5.14 -4.71
CA LEU A 66 4.42 5.85 -4.98
C LEU A 66 4.73 7.26 -5.48
N ARG A 67 5.64 7.97 -4.82
CA ARG A 67 6.06 9.32 -5.22
C ARG A 67 6.70 9.34 -6.61
N VAL A 68 7.57 8.39 -6.91
CA VAL A 68 8.21 8.26 -8.24
C VAL A 68 7.20 7.90 -9.33
N SER A 69 6.23 7.04 -9.03
CA SER A 69 5.22 6.62 -10.02
C SER A 69 4.19 7.70 -10.34
N GLN A 70 4.14 8.76 -9.53
CA GLN A 70 3.26 9.91 -9.72
C GLN A 70 3.97 11.15 -10.28
N ALA A 71 5.30 11.09 -10.47
CA ALA A 71 6.08 12.09 -11.19
C ALA A 71 5.95 11.90 -12.72
#